data_AF-D3BSW7-F1
#
_entry.id   AF-D3BSW7-F1
#
_cell.length_a   1.000
_cell.length_b   1.000
_cell.length_c   1.000
_cell.angle_alpha   90.00
_cell.angle_beta   90.00
_cell.angle_gamma   90.00
#
_symmetry.space_group_name_H-M   'P 1'
#
loop_
_entity.id
_entity.type
_entity.pdbx_description
1 polymer ?
#
loop_
_entity_poly.entity_id
_entity_poly.type
_entity_poly.pdbx_seq_one_letter_code
_entity_poly.pdbx_strand_id
1 'polypeptide(L)'
;MIFYKLSLIALFGLFMISMSGSGGGVVSATNTANCTNVNGDMFFNRCFMNDEIGATPSIYPTLKNKFLSLRIATVHMLHRASYPLVLGVGLYAIFRQRRPCFCNGAHIGSYYGMPSGDAMAGGILAAFLIDKAPFYPIFARISGILLMICVCFERTILGYHSVGQVMTGTTIGFFLHFYSTRVPQWVLVFDIFAQWVLSAVAILVDPDLVYASNDPNNLFVWFIWGVSFQFLVLLYLFRIGKTPFAGWKILKRSYNSMSNPDLNIQSEEDDQLLLFSIKPTSDDNESQERLAARMKMDSDIIFTVFAYVVFFAVNFLSFCFQRWNWGVKYSNSASGGTHM
;
A
#
# COMPACT_ATOMS: atom_id res chain seq x y z
N MET A 1 -14.24 -0.56 -14.02
CA MET A 1 -13.53 -1.36 -12.99
C MET A 1 -12.05 -1.58 -13.31
N ILE A 2 -11.67 -1.89 -14.56
CA ILE A 2 -10.26 -2.00 -15.01
C ILE A 2 -9.48 -0.67 -14.86
N PHE A 3 -10.12 0.48 -15.06
CA PHE A 3 -9.50 1.79 -14.86
C PHE A 3 -9.00 2.02 -13.42
N TYR A 4 -9.78 1.66 -12.38
CA TYR A 4 -9.33 1.77 -10.98
C TYR A 4 -8.19 0.79 -10.62
N LYS A 5 -8.17 -0.42 -11.22
CA LYS A 5 -7.07 -1.40 -11.03
C LYS A 5 -5.74 -0.87 -11.58
N LEU A 6 -5.78 -0.17 -12.71
CA LEU A 6 -4.61 0.49 -13.29
C LEU A 6 -4.26 1.80 -12.59
N SER A 7 -5.25 2.60 -12.17
CA SER A 7 -4.99 3.86 -11.47
C SER A 7 -4.37 3.66 -10.09
N LEU A 8 -4.72 2.61 -9.33
CA LEU A 8 -4.07 2.34 -8.04
C LEU A 8 -2.63 1.87 -8.22
N ILE A 9 -2.38 0.95 -9.17
CA ILE A 9 -1.04 0.48 -9.51
C ILE A 9 -0.20 1.60 -10.14
N ALA A 10 -0.80 2.48 -10.95
CA ALA A 10 -0.13 3.63 -11.53
C ALA A 10 0.10 4.74 -10.52
N LEU A 11 -0.81 5.01 -9.57
CA LEU A 11 -0.56 5.97 -8.48
C LEU A 11 0.55 5.46 -7.55
N PHE A 12 0.52 4.18 -7.17
CA PHE A 12 1.58 3.57 -6.36
C PHE A 12 2.89 3.46 -7.14
N GLY A 13 2.84 3.14 -8.42
CA GLY A 13 3.99 3.09 -9.33
C GLY A 13 4.62 4.47 -9.53
N LEU A 14 3.83 5.51 -9.84
CA LEU A 14 4.30 6.89 -9.94
C LEU A 14 4.79 7.43 -8.60
N PHE A 15 4.16 7.08 -7.47
CA PHE A 15 4.64 7.49 -6.15
C PHE A 15 5.99 6.82 -5.83
N MET A 16 6.14 5.53 -6.10
CA MET A 16 7.41 4.79 -5.91
C MET A 16 8.51 5.24 -6.89
N ILE A 17 8.17 5.51 -8.15
CA ILE A 17 9.09 6.06 -9.18
C ILE A 17 9.49 7.50 -8.84
N SER A 18 8.56 8.33 -8.36
CA SER A 18 8.86 9.68 -7.86
C SER A 18 9.78 9.66 -6.65
N MET A 19 9.74 8.63 -5.81
CA MET A 19 10.68 8.44 -4.70
C MET A 19 12.06 7.93 -5.14
N SER A 20 12.19 7.37 -6.35
CA SER A 20 13.42 6.75 -6.86
C SER A 20 14.07 7.51 -8.03
N GLY A 21 13.42 8.52 -8.60
CA GLY A 21 13.84 9.21 -9.83
C GLY A 21 14.41 10.63 -9.69
N SER A 22 14.58 11.20 -8.50
CA SER A 22 15.15 12.56 -8.35
C SER A 22 16.68 12.54 -8.25
N GLY A 23 17.35 12.20 -9.35
CA GLY A 23 18.82 12.29 -9.46
C GLY A 23 19.24 12.65 -10.89
N GLY A 24 19.63 13.90 -11.11
CA GLY A 24 20.33 14.34 -12.33
C GLY A 24 20.05 15.78 -12.77
N GLY A 25 20.99 16.69 -12.50
CA GLY A 25 21.02 18.08 -12.99
C GLY A 25 22.34 18.78 -12.60
N VAL A 26 22.91 19.64 -13.46
CA VAL A 26 24.33 20.04 -13.53
C VAL A 26 24.61 21.44 -12.94
N VAL A 27 25.58 21.52 -11.99
CA VAL A 27 26.58 22.58 -11.64
C VAL A 27 26.17 24.06 -11.42
N SER A 28 26.44 24.60 -10.22
CA SER A 28 27.56 25.53 -9.92
C SER A 28 27.57 25.95 -8.44
N ALA A 29 28.74 26.04 -7.82
CA ALA A 29 28.96 26.10 -6.37
C ALA A 29 28.91 27.52 -5.78
N THR A 30 28.12 27.77 -4.71
CA THR A 30 28.56 28.56 -3.53
C THR A 30 27.52 28.59 -2.37
N ASN A 31 27.97 28.18 -1.17
CA ASN A 31 27.43 28.42 0.20
C ASN A 31 26.61 27.32 0.93
N THR A 32 27.30 26.44 1.66
CA THR A 32 26.75 25.38 2.54
C THR A 32 26.50 25.78 4.02
N ALA A 33 26.46 27.06 4.37
CA ALA A 33 26.45 27.47 5.79
C ALA A 33 25.06 27.50 6.51
N ASN A 34 23.93 27.18 5.87
CA ASN A 34 22.60 27.61 6.37
C ASN A 34 21.51 26.53 6.54
N CYS A 35 21.83 25.24 6.63
CA CYS A 35 20.83 24.16 6.69
C CYS A 35 20.53 23.56 8.07
N THR A 36 21.13 24.05 9.16
CA THR A 36 21.05 23.38 10.48
C THR A 36 19.85 23.76 11.35
N ASN A 37 18.94 24.63 10.90
CA ASN A 37 17.82 25.07 11.75
C ASN A 37 16.53 25.34 10.97
N VAL A 38 15.99 24.33 10.29
CA VAL A 38 14.72 24.46 9.57
C VAL A 38 13.74 23.40 10.05
N ASN A 39 12.63 23.85 10.64
CA ASN A 39 11.44 23.06 10.95
C ASN A 39 11.11 22.13 9.77
N GLY A 40 10.73 20.88 10.08
CA GLY A 40 10.69 19.73 9.16
C GLY A 40 9.93 19.93 7.83
N ASP A 41 9.08 20.96 7.74
CA ASP A 41 8.29 21.29 6.54
C ASP A 41 9.12 21.97 5.43
N MET A 42 10.22 22.64 5.77
CA MET A 42 11.09 23.29 4.77
C MET A 42 12.28 22.43 4.33
N PHE A 43 12.47 21.25 4.93
CA PHE A 43 13.55 20.35 4.56
C PHE A 43 13.38 19.85 3.11
N PHE A 44 12.16 19.56 2.66
CA PHE A 44 11.94 19.11 1.28
C PHE A 44 12.24 20.22 0.26
N ASN A 45 11.76 21.45 0.49
CA ASN A 45 11.99 22.55 -0.46
C ASN A 45 13.44 23.05 -0.46
N ARG A 46 14.14 23.08 0.68
CA ARG A 46 15.55 23.50 0.69
C ARG A 46 16.54 22.40 0.32
N CYS A 47 16.25 21.14 0.62
CA CYS A 47 17.21 20.06 0.40
C CYS A 47 17.07 19.33 -0.94
N PHE A 48 15.89 19.37 -1.58
CA PHE A 48 15.69 18.72 -2.87
C PHE A 48 15.63 19.69 -4.06
N MET A 49 15.32 20.98 -3.86
CA MET A 49 15.31 21.96 -4.97
C MET A 49 16.59 22.78 -5.11
N ASN A 50 17.48 22.75 -4.12
CA ASN A 50 18.84 23.19 -4.36
C ASN A 50 19.62 21.99 -4.88
N ASP A 51 19.97 22.01 -6.17
CA ASP A 51 20.89 21.07 -6.84
C ASP A 51 22.31 21.05 -6.20
N GLU A 52 22.50 21.75 -5.07
CA GLU A 52 23.74 21.83 -4.29
C GLU A 52 23.90 20.76 -3.21
N ILE A 53 22.93 19.87 -2.98
CA ILE A 53 23.16 18.73 -2.09
C ILE A 53 23.90 17.62 -2.84
N GLY A 54 25.19 17.85 -3.05
CA GLY A 54 26.13 16.75 -2.87
C GLY A 54 25.87 16.22 -1.46
N ALA A 55 25.23 15.05 -1.35
CA ALA A 55 24.90 14.45 -0.07
C ALA A 55 26.19 14.34 0.74
N THR A 56 26.42 15.31 1.63
CA THR A 56 27.60 15.26 2.48
C THR A 56 27.43 14.03 3.38
N PRO A 57 28.52 13.30 3.66
CA PRO A 57 28.49 12.13 4.54
C PRO A 57 27.71 12.33 5.84
N SER A 58 27.67 13.55 6.37
CA SER A 58 26.95 13.94 7.58
C SER A 58 25.43 14.00 7.44
N ILE A 59 24.88 14.23 6.24
CA ILE A 59 23.42 14.29 6.00
C ILE A 59 22.84 12.89 5.75
N TYR A 60 23.67 11.93 5.35
CA TYR A 60 23.24 10.59 4.95
C TYR A 60 22.36 9.86 5.99
N PRO A 61 22.69 9.86 7.31
CA PRO A 61 21.83 9.21 8.32
C PRO A 61 20.41 9.78 8.35
N THR A 62 20.27 11.10 8.28
CA THR A 62 18.97 11.78 8.24
C THR A 62 18.18 11.41 6.99
N LEU A 63 18.85 11.42 5.82
CA LEU A 63 18.24 11.03 4.55
C LEU A 63 17.76 9.57 4.59
N LYS A 64 18.59 8.68 5.12
CA LYS A 64 18.29 7.27 5.28
C LYS A 64 17.12 7.02 6.22
N ASN A 65 17.09 7.67 7.39
CA ASN A 65 15.98 7.55 8.34
C ASN A 65 14.67 8.03 7.72
N LYS A 66 14.71 9.13 6.96
CA LYS A 66 13.55 9.64 6.22
C LYS A 66 13.09 8.67 5.12
N PHE A 67 14.02 8.13 4.34
CA PHE A 67 13.72 7.12 3.32
C PHE A 67 13.10 5.86 3.94
N LEU A 68 13.64 5.37 5.05
CA LEU A 68 13.09 4.23 5.76
C LEU A 68 11.68 4.51 6.30
N SER A 69 11.44 5.69 6.88
CA SER A 69 10.11 6.11 7.34
C SER A 69 9.10 6.14 6.20
N LEU A 70 9.46 6.71 5.05
CA LEU A 70 8.62 6.75 3.85
C LEU A 70 8.33 5.35 3.30
N ARG A 71 9.36 4.48 3.27
CA ARG A 71 9.21 3.09 2.86
C ARG A 71 8.23 2.34 3.77
N ILE A 72 8.38 2.46 5.08
CA ILE A 72 7.45 1.88 6.06
C ILE A 72 6.04 2.44 5.83
N ALA A 73 5.87 3.76 5.74
CA ALA A 73 4.58 4.40 5.48
C ALA A 73 3.91 3.86 4.20
N THR A 74 4.70 3.65 3.14
CA THR A 74 4.21 3.14 1.85
C THR A 74 3.79 1.68 1.93
N VAL A 75 4.61 0.82 2.54
CA VAL A 75 4.29 -0.60 2.75
C VAL A 75 3.02 -0.75 3.59
N HIS A 76 2.85 0.08 4.62
CA HIS A 76 1.63 0.07 5.43
C HIS A 76 0.42 0.61 4.67
N MET A 77 0.58 1.63 3.84
CA MET A 77 -0.51 2.11 3.00
C MET A 77 -0.91 1.05 1.97
N LEU A 78 0.05 0.34 1.40
CA LEU A 78 -0.19 -0.80 0.51
C LEU A 78 -0.94 -1.93 1.24
N HIS A 79 -0.55 -2.26 2.48
CA HIS A 79 -1.27 -3.21 3.33
C HIS A 79 -2.73 -2.79 3.49
N ARG A 80 -2.99 -1.54 3.89
CA ARG A 80 -4.37 -1.07 4.09
C ARG A 80 -5.17 -1.06 2.80
N ALA A 81 -4.55 -0.64 1.68
CA ALA A 81 -5.17 -0.65 0.37
C ALA A 81 -5.54 -2.07 -0.11
N SER A 82 -4.96 -3.11 0.48
CA SER A 82 -5.32 -4.50 0.20
C SER A 82 -6.54 -5.01 0.99
N TYR A 83 -6.94 -4.36 2.10
CA TYR A 83 -8.11 -4.79 2.88
C TYR A 83 -9.38 -4.91 2.02
N PRO A 84 -9.76 -3.91 1.17
CA PRO A 84 -10.94 -4.03 0.34
C PRO A 84 -10.90 -5.20 -0.65
N LEU A 85 -9.71 -5.67 -1.02
CA LEU A 85 -9.51 -6.73 -2.02
C LEU A 85 -9.66 -8.13 -1.43
N VAL A 86 -9.32 -8.32 -0.16
CA VAL A 86 -9.33 -9.64 0.50
C VAL A 86 -10.43 -9.70 1.55
N LEU A 87 -10.38 -8.81 2.54
CA LEU A 87 -11.41 -8.72 3.58
C LEU A 87 -12.74 -8.28 2.97
N GLY A 88 -12.75 -7.27 2.12
CA GLY A 88 -13.97 -6.80 1.45
C GLY A 88 -14.67 -7.91 0.65
N VAL A 89 -13.89 -8.73 -0.07
CA VAL A 89 -14.42 -9.86 -0.83
C VAL A 89 -14.95 -10.98 0.07
N GLY A 90 -14.29 -11.28 1.20
CA GLY A 90 -14.83 -12.22 2.19
C GLY A 90 -16.13 -11.72 2.81
N LEU A 91 -16.20 -10.44 3.15
CA LEU A 91 -17.41 -9.81 3.70
C LEU A 91 -18.58 -9.83 2.72
N TYR A 92 -18.33 -9.77 1.41
CA TYR A 92 -19.38 -9.97 0.40
C TYR A 92 -20.10 -11.32 0.57
N ALA A 93 -19.35 -12.40 0.75
CA ALA A 93 -19.90 -13.74 0.94
C ALA A 93 -20.56 -13.94 2.32
N ILE A 94 -20.16 -13.13 3.32
CA ILE A 94 -20.76 -13.15 4.67
C ILE A 94 -22.09 -12.39 4.69
N PHE A 95 -22.11 -11.14 4.21
CA PHE A 95 -23.31 -10.31 4.26
C PHE A 95 -24.35 -10.68 3.21
N ARG A 96 -23.91 -11.19 2.06
CA ARG A 96 -24.77 -11.62 0.94
C ARG A 96 -25.77 -10.58 0.46
N GLN A 97 -25.50 -9.30 0.72
CA GLN A 97 -26.40 -8.23 0.26
C GLN A 97 -26.13 -7.94 -1.21
N ARG A 98 -27.16 -8.11 -2.05
CA ARG A 98 -27.11 -7.82 -3.48
C ARG A 98 -26.88 -6.33 -3.77
N ARG A 99 -26.32 -6.04 -4.93
CA ARG A 99 -26.22 -4.66 -5.45
C ARG A 99 -27.60 -4.17 -5.93
N PRO A 100 -27.90 -2.85 -5.86
CA PRO A 100 -29.23 -2.34 -6.18
C PRO A 100 -29.53 -2.25 -7.68
N CYS A 101 -28.52 -2.05 -8.55
CA CYS A 101 -28.75 -1.88 -9.98
C CYS A 101 -28.67 -3.19 -10.79
N PHE A 102 -29.62 -3.35 -11.70
CA PHE A 102 -29.64 -4.33 -12.78
C PHE A 102 -29.70 -3.57 -14.10
N CYS A 103 -28.71 -3.74 -14.98
CA CYS A 103 -28.73 -3.15 -16.31
C CYS A 103 -29.06 -4.22 -17.34
N ASN A 104 -30.19 -4.06 -18.04
CA ASN A 104 -30.66 -4.99 -19.08
C ASN A 104 -30.72 -6.46 -18.59
N GLY A 105 -31.15 -6.67 -17.34
CA GLY A 105 -31.26 -8.00 -16.73
C GLY A 105 -29.93 -8.58 -16.22
N ALA A 106 -28.80 -7.89 -16.39
CA ALA A 106 -27.50 -8.29 -15.87
C ALA A 106 -27.04 -7.42 -14.69
N HIS A 107 -26.38 -8.03 -13.72
CA HIS A 107 -25.76 -7.31 -12.60
C HIS A 107 -24.50 -6.54 -13.08
N ILE A 108 -24.34 -5.30 -12.61
CA ILE A 108 -23.07 -4.58 -12.80
C ILE A 108 -22.11 -4.91 -11.64
N GLY A 109 -21.02 -5.60 -11.97
CA GLY A 109 -20.01 -6.03 -11.01
C GLY A 109 -20.35 -7.38 -10.38
N SER A 110 -19.77 -7.64 -9.21
CA SER A 110 -20.06 -8.84 -8.41
C SER A 110 -21.53 -8.89 -7.96
N TYR A 111 -22.04 -10.11 -7.81
CA TYR A 111 -23.40 -10.36 -7.32
C TYR A 111 -23.70 -9.66 -5.97
N TYR A 112 -22.77 -9.75 -5.03
CA TYR A 112 -22.83 -9.07 -3.74
C TYR A 112 -22.10 -7.73 -3.75
N GLY A 113 -22.55 -6.82 -2.89
CA GLY A 113 -22.05 -5.44 -2.81
C GLY A 113 -21.83 -4.88 -1.40
N MET A 114 -22.05 -5.65 -0.33
CA MET A 114 -21.83 -5.20 1.05
C MET A 114 -20.58 -5.81 1.69
N PRO A 115 -19.65 -4.99 2.23
CA PRO A 115 -19.57 -3.53 2.16
C PRO A 115 -18.99 -3.03 0.83
N SER A 116 -19.27 -1.80 0.41
CA SER A 116 -18.65 -1.24 -0.80
C SER A 116 -17.13 -1.16 -0.66
N GLY A 117 -16.40 -1.93 -1.47
CA GLY A 117 -14.93 -1.96 -1.46
C GLY A 117 -14.29 -0.62 -1.82
N ASP A 118 -14.83 0.11 -2.78
CA ASP A 118 -14.29 1.43 -3.15
C ASP A 118 -14.54 2.46 -2.06
N ALA A 119 -15.70 2.42 -1.41
CA ALA A 119 -16.00 3.27 -0.25
C ALA A 119 -15.07 2.93 0.93
N MET A 120 -14.78 1.64 1.14
CA MET A 120 -13.78 1.21 2.12
C MET A 120 -12.38 1.73 1.81
N ALA A 121 -11.93 1.65 0.56
CA ALA A 121 -10.66 2.24 0.12
C ALA A 121 -10.64 3.76 0.31
N GLY A 122 -11.75 4.44 -0.02
CA GLY A 122 -11.96 5.86 0.21
C GLY A 122 -11.86 6.24 1.68
N GLY A 123 -12.48 5.46 2.58
CA GLY A 123 -12.38 5.65 4.03
C GLY A 123 -10.96 5.47 4.57
N ILE A 124 -10.21 4.48 4.06
CA ILE A 124 -8.80 4.26 4.41
C ILE A 124 -7.93 5.44 3.97
N LEU A 125 -8.09 5.90 2.73
CA LEU A 125 -7.30 6.99 2.17
C LEU A 125 -7.65 8.33 2.83
N ALA A 126 -8.93 8.58 3.10
CA ALA A 126 -9.38 9.75 3.85
C ALA A 126 -8.80 9.77 5.27
N ALA A 127 -8.88 8.65 6.00
CA ALA A 127 -8.29 8.52 7.33
C ALA A 127 -6.77 8.74 7.31
N PHE A 128 -6.08 8.24 6.28
CA PHE A 128 -4.64 8.49 6.09
C PHE A 128 -4.31 9.96 5.88
N LEU A 129 -5.08 10.67 5.03
CA LEU A 129 -4.90 12.11 4.80
C LEU A 129 -5.18 12.92 6.08
N ILE A 130 -6.15 12.48 6.89
CA ILE A 130 -6.47 13.14 8.17
C ILE A 130 -5.35 12.94 9.20
N ASP A 131 -4.76 11.74 9.25
CA ASP A 131 -3.77 11.33 10.27
C ASP A 131 -2.34 11.78 9.95
N LYS A 132 -1.92 11.76 8.68
CA LYS A 132 -0.49 11.83 8.31
C LYS A 132 -0.10 12.90 7.29
N ALA A 133 -1.01 13.75 6.84
CA ALA A 133 -0.67 14.74 5.82
C ALA A 133 0.38 15.78 6.32
N PRO A 134 1.59 15.82 5.73
CA PRO A 134 2.68 16.62 6.27
C PRO A 134 2.68 18.08 5.77
N PHE A 135 2.25 18.34 4.54
CA PHE A 135 2.55 19.64 3.90
C PHE A 135 1.46 20.71 4.09
N TYR A 136 0.21 20.32 4.40
CA TYR A 136 -0.89 21.24 4.74
C TYR A 136 -1.95 20.50 5.56
N PRO A 137 -1.86 20.49 6.90
CA PRO A 137 -2.71 19.62 7.73
C PRO A 137 -4.20 19.93 7.58
N ILE A 138 -4.57 21.20 7.41
CA ILE A 138 -5.98 21.60 7.22
C ILE A 138 -6.48 21.20 5.83
N PHE A 139 -5.75 21.56 4.77
CA PHE A 139 -6.17 21.27 3.40
C PHE A 139 -6.28 19.76 3.14
N ALA A 140 -5.34 18.97 3.64
CA ALA A 140 -5.38 17.52 3.47
C ALA A 140 -6.49 16.84 4.29
N ARG A 141 -6.82 17.36 5.47
CA ARG A 141 -8.00 16.91 6.23
C ARG A 141 -9.29 17.20 5.47
N ILE A 142 -9.42 18.41 4.91
CA ILE A 142 -10.57 18.80 4.10
C ILE A 142 -10.66 17.91 2.85
N SER A 143 -9.56 17.71 2.13
CA SER A 143 -9.54 16.87 0.93
C SER A 143 -9.84 15.41 1.24
N GLY A 144 -9.39 14.88 2.40
CA GLY A 144 -9.75 13.55 2.88
C GLY A 144 -11.26 13.40 3.10
N ILE A 145 -11.90 14.36 3.77
CA ILE A 145 -13.36 14.36 3.99
C ILE A 145 -14.11 14.46 2.65
N LEU A 146 -13.71 15.39 1.78
CA LEU A 146 -14.35 15.58 0.47
C LEU A 146 -14.20 14.34 -0.41
N LEU A 147 -13.02 13.71 -0.45
CA LEU A 147 -12.78 12.47 -1.19
C LEU A 147 -13.72 11.36 -0.73
N MET A 148 -13.82 11.16 0.59
CA MET A 148 -14.71 10.15 1.19
C MET A 148 -16.17 10.36 0.77
N ILE A 149 -16.64 11.61 0.82
CA ILE A 149 -18.00 11.99 0.39
C ILE A 149 -18.18 11.73 -1.11
N CYS A 150 -17.27 12.20 -1.95
CA CYS A 150 -17.32 12.03 -3.40
C CYS A 150 -17.42 10.55 -3.81
N VAL A 151 -16.59 9.67 -3.22
CA VAL A 151 -16.64 8.23 -3.51
C VAL A 151 -17.99 7.63 -3.10
N CYS A 152 -18.51 7.96 -1.91
CA CYS A 152 -19.82 7.48 -1.46
C CYS A 152 -20.95 7.91 -2.42
N PHE A 153 -20.95 9.18 -2.84
CA PHE A 153 -21.94 9.70 -3.78
C PHE A 153 -21.80 9.07 -5.17
N GLU A 154 -20.59 8.95 -5.72
CA GLU A 154 -20.34 8.32 -7.01
C GLU A 154 -20.92 6.90 -7.05
N ARG A 155 -20.60 6.06 -6.06
CA ARG A 155 -21.05 4.66 -6.04
C ARG A 155 -22.56 4.53 -5.84
N THR A 156 -23.19 5.49 -5.14
CA THR A 156 -24.64 5.51 -4.90
C THR A 156 -25.41 6.02 -6.13
N ILE A 157 -24.99 7.14 -6.72
CA ILE A 157 -25.64 7.76 -7.88
C ILE A 157 -25.56 6.85 -9.11
N LEU A 158 -24.43 6.17 -9.31
CA LEU A 158 -24.28 5.19 -10.39
C LEU A 158 -25.06 3.89 -10.14
N GLY A 159 -25.73 3.74 -8.98
CA GLY A 159 -26.50 2.57 -8.61
C GLY A 159 -25.66 1.31 -8.34
N TYR A 160 -24.34 1.45 -8.22
CA TYR A 160 -23.47 0.29 -7.96
C TYR A 160 -23.61 -0.25 -6.54
N HIS A 161 -23.91 0.63 -5.59
CA HIS A 161 -24.07 0.29 -4.18
C HIS A 161 -25.21 1.08 -3.54
N SER A 162 -25.85 0.52 -2.52
CA SER A 162 -26.84 1.24 -1.70
C SER A 162 -26.15 2.19 -0.70
N VAL A 163 -26.90 3.15 -0.15
CA VAL A 163 -26.42 4.07 0.90
C VAL A 163 -25.83 3.29 2.08
N GLY A 164 -26.50 2.21 2.52
CA GLY A 164 -26.01 1.36 3.60
C GLY A 164 -24.68 0.66 3.27
N GLN A 165 -24.50 0.21 2.02
CA GLN A 165 -23.27 -0.44 1.57
C GLN A 165 -22.08 0.51 1.55
N VAL A 166 -22.26 1.74 1.07
CA VAL A 166 -21.19 2.75 1.06
C VAL A 166 -20.86 3.24 2.46
N MET A 167 -21.88 3.48 3.30
CA MET A 167 -21.70 3.87 4.71
C MET A 167 -20.94 2.81 5.51
N THR A 168 -21.31 1.54 5.35
CA THR A 168 -20.62 0.42 6.00
C THR A 168 -19.18 0.30 5.52
N GLY A 169 -18.94 0.37 4.20
CA GLY A 169 -17.59 0.31 3.64
C GLY A 169 -16.69 1.40 4.17
N THR A 170 -17.13 2.65 4.07
CA THR A 170 -16.38 3.81 4.59
C THR A 170 -16.08 3.69 6.07
N THR A 171 -17.07 3.29 6.88
CA THR A 171 -16.92 3.12 8.33
C THR A 171 -15.88 2.05 8.65
N ILE A 172 -15.97 0.87 8.04
CA ILE A 172 -14.99 -0.20 8.20
C ILE A 172 -13.59 0.27 7.78
N GLY A 173 -13.47 0.95 6.64
CA GLY A 173 -12.19 1.46 6.13
C GLY A 173 -11.53 2.43 7.11
N PHE A 174 -12.32 3.33 7.69
CA PHE A 174 -11.87 4.30 8.69
C PHE A 174 -11.36 3.60 9.97
N PHE A 175 -12.10 2.62 10.48
CA PHE A 175 -11.67 1.81 11.63
C PHE A 175 -10.40 1.00 11.34
N LEU A 176 -10.32 0.35 10.18
CA LEU A 176 -9.16 -0.46 9.77
C LEU A 176 -7.89 0.39 9.66
N HIS A 177 -8.00 1.64 9.19
CA HIS A 177 -6.89 2.57 9.17
C HIS A 177 -6.34 2.77 10.60
N PHE A 178 -7.18 3.19 11.54
CA PHE A 178 -6.73 3.48 12.90
C PHE A 178 -6.32 2.26 13.71
N TYR A 179 -6.97 1.12 13.47
CA TYR A 179 -6.54 -0.17 14.01
C TYR A 179 -5.11 -0.48 13.55
N SER A 180 -4.85 -0.46 12.24
CA SER A 180 -3.54 -0.79 11.68
C SER A 180 -2.40 0.15 12.07
N THR A 181 -2.70 1.41 12.44
CA THR A 181 -1.67 2.36 12.92
C THR A 181 -1.32 2.17 14.40
N ARG A 182 -2.23 1.58 15.19
CA ARG A 182 -2.08 1.42 16.64
C ARG A 182 -1.55 0.05 17.04
N VAL A 183 -1.85 -1.00 16.27
CA VAL A 183 -1.37 -2.35 16.59
C VAL A 183 0.14 -2.51 16.31
N PRO A 184 0.83 -3.40 17.05
CA PRO A 184 2.18 -3.83 16.68
C PRO A 184 2.22 -4.44 15.28
N GLN A 185 3.26 -4.19 14.49
CA GLN A 185 3.24 -4.59 13.07
C GLN A 185 3.33 -6.08 12.82
N TRP A 186 3.89 -6.84 13.75
CA TRP A 186 3.87 -8.29 13.65
C TRP A 186 2.44 -8.85 13.65
N VAL A 187 1.47 -8.15 14.27
CA VAL A 187 0.05 -8.54 14.26
C VAL A 187 -0.52 -8.48 12.84
N LEU A 188 -0.03 -7.59 11.98
CA LEU A 188 -0.49 -7.52 10.59
C LEU A 188 -0.27 -8.83 9.82
N VAL A 189 0.79 -9.58 10.14
CA VAL A 189 1.05 -10.88 9.52
C VAL A 189 -0.08 -11.85 9.88
N PHE A 190 -0.48 -11.88 11.16
CA PHE A 190 -1.61 -12.69 11.62
C PHE A 190 -2.93 -12.23 11.00
N ASP A 191 -3.16 -10.91 10.90
CA ASP A 191 -4.35 -10.35 10.27
C ASP A 191 -4.45 -10.74 8.79
N ILE A 192 -3.35 -10.73 8.05
CA ILE A 192 -3.30 -11.16 6.64
C ILE A 192 -3.69 -12.64 6.54
N PHE A 193 -3.08 -13.51 7.33
CA PHE A 193 -3.41 -14.95 7.29
C PHE A 193 -4.85 -15.23 7.71
N ALA A 194 -5.35 -14.53 8.74
CA ALA A 194 -6.74 -14.65 9.17
C ALA A 194 -7.70 -14.21 8.05
N GLN A 195 -7.42 -13.11 7.36
CA GLN A 195 -8.20 -12.69 6.19
C GLN A 195 -8.16 -13.72 5.06
N TRP A 196 -7.00 -14.31 4.77
CA TRP A 196 -6.91 -15.34 3.73
C TRP A 196 -7.80 -16.54 4.04
N VAL A 197 -7.69 -17.07 5.24
CA VAL A 197 -8.45 -18.27 5.66
C VAL A 197 -9.94 -17.95 5.75
N LEU A 198 -10.32 -16.89 6.46
CA LEU A 198 -11.72 -16.55 6.69
C LEU A 198 -12.42 -16.16 5.38
N SER A 199 -11.80 -15.37 4.51
CA SER A 199 -12.38 -15.01 3.22
C SER A 199 -12.48 -16.21 2.29
N ALA A 200 -11.46 -17.07 2.22
CA ALA A 200 -11.51 -18.29 1.40
C ALA A 200 -12.64 -19.22 1.85
N VAL A 201 -12.77 -19.46 3.16
CA VAL A 201 -13.85 -20.27 3.73
C VAL A 201 -15.22 -19.65 3.44
N ALA A 202 -15.38 -18.34 3.66
CA ALA A 202 -16.64 -17.65 3.41
C ALA A 202 -17.09 -17.78 1.94
N ILE A 203 -16.17 -17.63 0.98
CA ILE A 203 -16.48 -17.75 -0.45
C ILE A 203 -16.82 -19.21 -0.82
N LEU A 204 -16.06 -20.19 -0.33
CA LEU A 204 -16.26 -21.60 -0.70
C LEU A 204 -17.54 -22.21 -0.09
N VAL A 205 -17.95 -21.75 1.09
CA VAL A 205 -19.15 -22.22 1.79
C VAL A 205 -20.42 -21.64 1.19
N ASP A 206 -20.34 -20.53 0.45
CA ASP A 206 -21.51 -19.90 -0.16
C ASP A 206 -22.10 -20.78 -1.29
N PRO A 207 -23.35 -21.26 -1.15
CA PRO A 207 -24.00 -22.04 -2.20
C PRO A 207 -24.42 -21.18 -3.40
N ASP A 208 -24.67 -19.88 -3.20
CA ASP A 208 -25.24 -19.00 -4.22
C ASP A 208 -24.19 -18.47 -5.20
N LEU A 209 -22.90 -18.61 -4.86
CA LEU A 209 -21.78 -18.23 -5.71
C LEU A 209 -21.52 -19.29 -6.79
N VAL A 210 -22.33 -19.23 -7.84
CA VAL A 210 -22.18 -20.03 -9.07
C VAL A 210 -21.84 -19.10 -10.23
N TYR A 211 -20.70 -19.34 -10.87
CA TYR A 211 -20.18 -18.46 -11.91
C TYR A 211 -20.35 -19.06 -13.31
N ALA A 212 -20.35 -18.19 -14.31
CA ALA A 212 -20.15 -18.57 -15.70
C ALA A 212 -18.65 -18.74 -16.03
N SER A 213 -18.32 -19.36 -17.16
CA SER A 213 -16.93 -19.64 -17.52
C SER A 213 -16.28 -18.34 -17.95
N ASN A 214 -15.10 -18.05 -17.42
CA ASN A 214 -14.41 -16.77 -17.60
C ASN A 214 -15.18 -15.54 -17.06
N ASP A 215 -16.10 -15.70 -16.12
CA ASP A 215 -16.86 -14.58 -15.55
C ASP A 215 -15.91 -13.54 -14.91
N PRO A 216 -15.88 -12.28 -15.40
CA PRO A 216 -15.03 -11.23 -14.84
C PRO A 216 -15.43 -10.80 -13.43
N ASN A 217 -16.62 -11.17 -12.97
CA ASN A 217 -17.18 -10.85 -11.66
C ASN A 217 -17.01 -11.99 -10.63
N ASN A 218 -16.20 -12.99 -10.96
CA ASN A 218 -15.87 -14.09 -10.07
C ASN A 218 -15.15 -13.59 -8.81
N LEU A 219 -15.81 -13.70 -7.65
CA LEU A 219 -15.27 -13.22 -6.37
C LEU A 219 -14.02 -13.98 -5.94
N PHE A 220 -13.93 -15.28 -6.25
CA PHE A 220 -12.74 -16.06 -5.91
C PHE A 220 -11.52 -15.55 -6.69
N VAL A 221 -11.69 -15.21 -7.97
CA VAL A 221 -10.62 -14.59 -8.78
C VAL A 221 -10.19 -13.25 -8.19
N TRP A 222 -11.15 -12.42 -7.74
CA TRP A 222 -10.85 -11.14 -7.09
C TRP A 222 -10.13 -11.34 -5.75
N PHE A 223 -10.49 -12.36 -4.98
CA PHE A 223 -9.81 -12.74 -3.76
C PHE A 223 -8.36 -13.15 -4.02
N ILE A 224 -8.09 -14.05 -4.99
CA ILE A 224 -6.72 -14.45 -5.36
C ILE A 224 -5.90 -13.25 -5.85
N TRP A 225 -6.53 -12.34 -6.61
CA TRP A 225 -5.91 -11.08 -6.99
C TRP A 225 -5.54 -10.24 -5.76
N GLY A 226 -6.42 -10.08 -4.78
CA GLY A 226 -6.12 -9.39 -3.52
C GLY A 226 -5.02 -10.05 -2.69
N VAL A 227 -5.00 -11.39 -2.63
CA VAL A 227 -3.95 -12.17 -1.96
C VAL A 227 -2.58 -11.86 -2.54
N SER A 228 -2.46 -11.65 -3.86
CA SER A 228 -1.18 -11.26 -4.48
C SER A 228 -0.62 -9.96 -3.91
N PHE A 229 -1.46 -8.94 -3.65
CA PHE A 229 -1.03 -7.69 -3.02
C PHE A 229 -0.58 -7.90 -1.58
N GLN A 230 -1.31 -8.73 -0.82
CA GLN A 230 -0.91 -9.05 0.56
C GLN A 230 0.39 -9.86 0.61
N PHE A 231 0.65 -10.71 -0.39
CA PHE A 231 1.93 -11.39 -0.53
C PHE A 231 3.08 -10.40 -0.79
N LEU A 232 2.87 -9.42 -1.68
CA LEU A 232 3.84 -8.34 -1.92
C LEU A 232 4.11 -7.53 -0.65
N VAL A 233 3.06 -7.22 0.13
CA VAL A 233 3.18 -6.55 1.43
C VAL A 233 4.03 -7.38 2.40
N LEU A 234 3.77 -8.68 2.52
CA LEU A 234 4.57 -9.57 3.38
C LEU A 234 6.05 -9.57 2.98
N LEU A 235 6.36 -9.67 1.68
CA LEU A 235 7.74 -9.60 1.19
C LEU A 235 8.42 -8.29 1.61
N TYR A 236 7.74 -7.16 1.46
CA TYR A 236 8.29 -5.88 1.88
C TYR A 236 8.41 -5.75 3.40
N LEU A 237 7.41 -6.21 4.18
CA LEU A 237 7.45 -6.18 5.64
C LEU A 237 8.65 -6.99 6.19
N PHE A 238 8.89 -8.19 5.66
CA PHE A 238 10.03 -9.01 6.08
C PHE A 238 11.38 -8.38 5.65
N ARG A 239 11.40 -7.60 4.57
CA ARG A 239 12.63 -6.94 4.09
C ARG A 239 12.98 -5.66 4.85
N ILE A 240 12.05 -5.04 5.60
CA ILE A 240 12.30 -3.76 6.32
C ILE A 240 13.58 -3.80 7.15
N GLY A 241 13.88 -4.91 7.84
CA GLY A 241 15.07 -5.01 8.69
C GLY A 241 16.33 -5.53 8.03
N LYS A 242 16.40 -5.66 6.70
CA LYS A 242 17.46 -6.33 5.91
C LYS A 242 17.68 -7.82 6.22
N THR A 243 17.59 -8.23 7.48
CA THR A 243 17.56 -9.62 7.93
C THR A 243 16.19 -9.93 8.55
N PRO A 244 15.72 -11.19 8.50
CA PRO A 244 14.43 -11.57 9.09
C PRO A 244 14.33 -11.24 10.59
N PHE A 245 15.42 -11.44 11.35
CA PHE A 245 15.44 -11.20 12.80
C PHE A 245 15.42 -9.71 13.16
N ALA A 246 16.17 -8.87 12.43
CA ALA A 246 16.10 -7.42 12.63
C ALA A 246 14.73 -6.88 12.17
N GLY A 247 14.18 -7.42 11.08
CA GLY A 247 12.82 -7.11 10.62
C GLY A 247 11.80 -7.41 11.71
N TRP A 248 11.89 -8.59 12.33
CA TRP A 248 11.01 -8.96 13.44
C TRP A 248 11.12 -8.02 14.65
N LYS A 249 12.33 -7.58 15.03
CA LYS A 249 12.52 -6.60 16.11
C LYS A 249 11.85 -5.26 15.79
N ILE A 250 11.95 -4.79 14.54
CA ILE A 250 11.29 -3.56 14.08
C ILE A 250 9.77 -3.76 14.07
N LEU A 251 9.29 -4.91 13.58
CA LEU A 251 7.86 -5.23 13.52
C LEU A 251 7.19 -5.35 14.90
N LYS A 252 7.95 -5.59 15.97
CA LYS A 252 7.42 -5.55 17.34
C LYS A 252 6.98 -4.15 17.78
N ARG A 253 7.46 -3.09 17.13
CA ARG A 253 7.05 -1.71 17.39
C ARG A 253 5.73 -1.39 16.66
N SER A 254 4.95 -0.44 17.19
CA SER A 254 3.76 0.05 16.49
C SER A 254 4.13 0.99 15.35
N TYR A 255 3.24 1.19 14.37
CA TYR A 255 3.49 2.11 13.26
C TYR A 255 3.70 3.53 13.76
N ASN A 256 2.84 3.98 14.70
CA ASN A 256 2.98 5.30 15.29
C ASN A 256 4.31 5.49 16.00
N SER A 257 4.79 4.44 16.70
CA SER A 257 6.16 4.43 17.23
C SER A 257 7.15 4.60 16.08
N MET A 258 7.16 3.73 15.07
CA MET A 258 8.13 3.83 13.95
C MET A 258 8.05 5.13 13.14
N SER A 259 6.91 5.83 13.14
CA SER A 259 6.74 7.09 12.41
C SER A 259 7.28 8.32 13.15
N ASN A 260 7.66 8.19 14.42
CA ASN A 260 8.26 9.31 15.16
C ASN A 260 9.69 9.57 14.64
N PRO A 261 9.99 10.82 14.22
CA PRO A 261 11.30 11.18 13.65
C PRO A 261 12.45 11.01 14.65
N ASP A 262 12.15 11.03 15.96
CA ASP A 262 13.14 10.88 17.03
C ASP A 262 13.52 9.43 17.31
N LEU A 263 12.84 8.46 16.70
CA LEU A 263 13.28 7.07 16.79
C LEU A 263 14.45 6.90 15.84
N ASN A 264 15.64 6.84 16.43
CA ASN A 264 16.78 6.25 15.76
C ASN A 264 16.47 4.76 15.56
N ILE A 265 15.86 4.44 14.42
CA ILE A 265 15.44 3.06 14.06
C ILE A 265 16.68 2.20 13.83
N GLN A 266 17.81 2.84 13.53
CA GLN A 266 19.12 2.21 13.52
C GLN A 266 19.56 1.96 14.97
N SER A 267 20.04 0.74 15.23
CA SER A 267 20.85 0.51 16.42
C SER A 267 22.05 1.46 16.35
N GLU A 268 22.44 2.05 17.47
CA GLU A 268 23.63 2.91 17.55
C GLU A 268 24.88 2.25 16.93
N GLU A 269 24.96 0.91 16.96
CA GLU A 269 25.99 0.12 16.29
C GLU A 269 26.02 0.28 14.75
N ASP A 270 24.85 0.31 14.10
CA ASP A 270 24.76 0.47 12.64
C ASP A 270 25.12 1.91 12.23
N ASP A 271 24.77 2.88 13.07
CA ASP A 271 25.13 4.29 12.87
C ASP A 271 26.62 4.53 13.04
N GLN A 272 27.26 3.90 14.04
CA GLN A 272 28.70 3.97 14.20
C GLN A 272 29.43 3.36 12.99
N LEU A 273 29.01 2.18 12.52
CA LEU A 273 29.60 1.56 11.33
C LEU A 273 29.37 2.39 10.06
N LEU A 274 28.21 3.04 9.93
CA LEU A 274 27.92 3.97 8.84
C LEU A 274 28.82 5.20 8.92
N LEU A 275 28.92 5.83 10.08
CA LEU A 275 29.82 6.96 10.33
C LEU A 275 31.27 6.60 10.01
N PHE A 276 31.73 5.39 10.35
CA PHE A 276 33.06 4.92 9.97
C PHE A 276 33.21 4.70 8.46
N SER A 277 32.20 4.14 7.78
CA SER A 277 32.26 3.86 6.34
C SER A 277 32.24 5.11 5.45
N ILE A 278 31.65 6.21 5.93
CA ILE A 278 31.51 7.47 5.19
C ILE A 278 32.41 8.57 5.78
N LYS A 279 33.32 8.24 6.71
CA LYS A 279 34.32 9.21 7.16
C LYS A 279 35.10 9.71 5.94
N PRO A 280 35.19 11.04 5.74
CA PRO A 280 35.93 11.59 4.62
C PRO A 280 37.38 11.10 4.71
N THR A 281 37.76 10.33 3.70
CA THR A 281 39.17 10.04 3.40
C THR A 281 39.83 11.32 2.90
N SER A 282 41.15 11.37 2.85
CA SER A 282 41.86 12.48 2.19
C SER A 282 41.53 12.60 0.70
N ASP A 283 40.98 11.53 0.11
CA ASP A 283 40.47 11.49 -1.25
C ASP A 283 38.93 11.62 -1.23
N ASP A 284 38.44 12.75 -1.74
CA ASP A 284 37.01 13.05 -1.85
C ASP A 284 36.30 12.08 -2.81
N ASN A 285 36.97 11.63 -3.88
CA ASN A 285 36.37 10.72 -4.86
C ASN A 285 36.05 9.36 -4.25
N GLU A 286 36.98 8.83 -3.45
CA GLU A 286 36.78 7.56 -2.73
C GLU A 286 35.58 7.66 -1.77
N SER A 287 35.43 8.80 -1.08
CA SER A 287 34.31 9.02 -0.16
C SER A 287 32.95 9.04 -0.89
N GLN A 288 32.90 9.65 -2.09
CA GLN A 288 31.71 9.67 -2.93
C GLN A 288 31.36 8.29 -3.49
N GLU A 289 32.36 7.51 -3.93
CA GLU A 289 32.14 6.14 -4.40
C GLU A 289 31.58 5.24 -3.30
N ARG A 290 32.11 5.33 -2.07
CA ARG A 290 31.59 4.59 -0.91
C ARG A 290 30.15 4.99 -0.58
N LEU A 291 29.84 6.29 -0.62
CA LEU A 291 28.49 6.81 -0.42
C LEU A 291 27.53 6.28 -1.49
N ALA A 292 27.90 6.34 -2.77
CA ALA A 292 27.09 5.86 -3.88
C ALA A 292 26.85 4.34 -3.79
N ALA A 293 27.89 3.56 -3.46
CA ALA A 293 27.76 2.12 -3.23
C ALA A 293 26.78 1.83 -2.09
N ARG A 294 26.81 2.61 -1.00
CA ARG A 294 25.90 2.43 0.13
C ARG A 294 24.46 2.83 -0.21
N MET A 295 24.25 3.94 -0.93
CA MET A 295 22.94 4.32 -1.46
C MET A 295 22.35 3.23 -2.35
N LYS A 296 23.18 2.60 -3.21
CA LYS A 296 22.76 1.47 -4.05
C LYS A 296 22.39 0.23 -3.25
N MET A 297 23.08 -0.05 -2.14
CA MET A 297 22.72 -1.16 -1.25
C MET A 297 21.44 -0.88 -0.45
N ASP A 298 21.23 0.36 0.00
CA ASP A 298 20.08 0.73 0.82
C ASP A 298 18.79 0.97 -0.01
N SER A 299 18.91 1.21 -1.32
CA SER A 299 17.77 1.37 -2.23
C SER A 299 16.99 0.07 -2.51
N ASP A 300 17.56 -1.11 -2.24
CA ASP A 300 16.89 -2.41 -2.35
C ASP A 300 16.22 -2.68 -3.71
N ILE A 301 16.75 -2.11 -4.80
CA ILE A 301 16.17 -2.20 -6.16
C ILE A 301 16.03 -3.66 -6.60
N ILE A 302 17.09 -4.47 -6.42
CA ILE A 302 17.10 -5.88 -6.84
C ILE A 302 16.00 -6.68 -6.13
N PHE A 303 15.86 -6.48 -4.81
CA PHE A 303 14.80 -7.13 -4.04
C PHE A 303 13.41 -6.67 -4.48
N THR A 304 13.25 -5.39 -4.77
CA THR A 304 12.00 -4.82 -5.26
C THR A 304 11.59 -5.47 -6.59
N VAL A 305 12.50 -5.57 -7.55
CA VAL A 305 12.25 -6.26 -8.83
C VAL A 305 11.86 -7.72 -8.59
N PHE A 306 12.60 -8.44 -7.73
CA PHE A 306 12.26 -9.81 -7.37
C PHE A 306 10.86 -9.93 -6.75
N ALA A 307 10.51 -9.04 -5.80
CA ALA A 307 9.20 -9.03 -5.16
C ALA A 307 8.07 -8.78 -6.17
N TYR A 308 8.28 -7.91 -7.17
CA TYR A 308 7.35 -7.71 -8.27
C TYR A 308 7.21 -8.95 -9.16
N VAL A 309 8.30 -9.65 -9.48
CA VAL A 309 8.24 -10.91 -10.24
C VAL A 309 7.39 -11.94 -9.50
N VAL A 310 7.59 -12.09 -8.19
CA VAL A 310 6.78 -13.00 -7.37
C VAL A 310 5.32 -12.56 -7.30
N PHE A 311 5.06 -11.26 -7.12
CA PHE A 311 3.71 -10.68 -7.20
C PHE A 311 3.03 -11.01 -8.53
N PHE A 312 3.71 -10.82 -9.66
CA PHE A 312 3.16 -11.14 -10.99
C PHE A 312 2.93 -12.64 -11.16
N ALA A 313 3.79 -13.50 -10.62
CA ALA A 313 3.58 -14.94 -10.64
C ALA A 313 2.33 -15.36 -9.84
N VAL A 314 2.11 -14.81 -8.64
CA VAL A 314 0.90 -15.06 -7.84
C VAL A 314 -0.33 -14.46 -8.53
N ASN A 315 -0.22 -13.27 -9.10
CA ASN A 315 -1.29 -12.64 -9.84
C ASN A 315 -1.67 -13.44 -11.11
N PHE A 316 -0.70 -14.05 -11.79
CA PHE A 316 -0.93 -14.94 -12.91
C PHE A 316 -1.81 -16.14 -12.52
N LEU A 317 -1.73 -16.62 -11.27
CA LEU A 317 -2.68 -17.63 -10.78
C LEU A 317 -4.12 -17.12 -10.88
N SER A 318 -4.42 -15.86 -10.58
CA SER A 318 -5.79 -15.34 -10.71
C SER A 318 -6.34 -15.48 -12.15
N PHE A 319 -5.49 -15.30 -13.17
CA PHE A 319 -5.83 -15.55 -14.56
C PHE A 319 -6.07 -17.05 -14.82
N CYS A 320 -5.24 -17.93 -14.29
CA CYS A 320 -5.42 -19.39 -14.35
C CYS A 320 -6.76 -19.81 -13.74
N PHE A 321 -7.08 -19.29 -12.55
CA PHE A 321 -8.34 -19.54 -11.85
C PHE A 321 -9.55 -19.06 -12.67
N GLN A 322 -9.46 -17.90 -13.31
CA GLN A 322 -10.52 -17.40 -14.18
C GLN A 322 -10.69 -18.22 -15.46
N ARG A 323 -9.58 -18.63 -16.10
CA ARG A 323 -9.60 -19.32 -17.40
C ARG A 323 -10.01 -20.78 -17.30
N TRP A 324 -9.59 -21.46 -16.24
CA TRP A 324 -9.84 -22.89 -16.02
C TRP A 324 -10.90 -23.17 -14.95
N ASN A 325 -11.56 -22.14 -14.41
CA ASN A 325 -12.61 -22.24 -13.39
C ASN A 325 -12.19 -23.07 -12.16
N TRP A 326 -10.92 -22.97 -11.75
CA TRP A 326 -10.43 -23.69 -10.57
C TRP A 326 -11.09 -23.16 -9.30
N GLY A 327 -11.36 -24.04 -8.33
CA GLY A 327 -11.84 -23.64 -7.00
C GLY A 327 -13.21 -22.96 -6.95
N VAL A 328 -13.98 -22.95 -8.05
CA VAL A 328 -15.31 -22.33 -8.10
C VAL A 328 -16.37 -23.27 -8.64
N LYS A 329 -17.61 -23.11 -8.17
CA LYS A 329 -18.78 -23.79 -8.73
C LYS A 329 -19.13 -23.14 -10.06
N TYR A 330 -19.18 -23.94 -11.11
CA TYR A 330 -19.49 -23.51 -12.46
C TYR A 330 -20.84 -24.09 -12.91
N SER A 331 -21.62 -23.29 -13.63
CA SER A 331 -22.79 -23.78 -14.35
C SER A 331 -22.93 -23.11 -15.71
N ASN A 332 -23.14 -23.91 -16.76
CA ASN A 332 -23.47 -23.42 -18.11
C ASN A 332 -24.75 -22.58 -18.12
N SER A 333 -25.69 -22.88 -17.21
CA SER A 333 -26.95 -22.16 -17.10
C SER A 333 -26.87 -20.88 -16.27
N ALA A 334 -25.70 -20.56 -15.69
CA ALA A 334 -25.43 -19.27 -15.07
C ALA A 334 -25.08 -18.16 -16.09
N SER A 335 -25.27 -18.42 -17.39
CA SER A 335 -25.12 -17.44 -18.49
C SER A 335 -26.19 -16.34 -18.38
N GLY A 336 -26.01 -15.44 -17.42
CA GLY A 336 -26.97 -14.40 -17.04
C GLY A 336 -26.71 -13.79 -15.66
N GLY A 337 -25.74 -14.31 -14.91
CA GLY A 337 -25.67 -14.11 -13.46
C GLY A 337 -26.50 -15.20 -12.78
N THR A 338 -25.98 -15.72 -11.68
CA THR A 338 -26.62 -16.66 -10.73
C THR A 338 -28.13 -16.81 -10.89
N HIS A 339 -28.59 -18.06 -11.08
CA HIS A 339 -30.01 -18.44 -11.17
C HIS A 339 -30.87 -17.71 -10.13
N MET A 340 -32.05 -17.24 -10.56
CA MET A 340 -33.05 -16.64 -9.68
C MET A 340 -33.58 -17.63 -8.65
#